data_AF-A0A2Z2DUT7-F1
#
_entry.id   AF-A0A2Z2DUT7-F1
#
_cell.length_a   1.000
_cell.length_b   1.000
_cell.length_c   1.000
_cell.angle_alpha   90.00
_cell.angle_beta   90.00
_cell.angle_gamma   90.00
#
_symmetry.space_group_name_H-M   'P 1'
#
loop_
_entity.id
_entity.type
_entity.pdbx_description
1 polymer ?
#
loop_
_entity_poly.entity_id
_entity_poly.type
_entity_poly.pdbx_seq_one_letter_code
_entity_poly.pdbx_strand_id
1 'polypeptide(L)' 'MTCAACPITIKKALSKVDGVSKTEVDFSTKLAVVTFDDAKTNVQALSKATTDVGYPSELKK' A
#
# COMPACT_ATOMS: atom_id res chain seq x y z
N MET A 1 0.76 -7.34 -10.70
CA MET A 1 1.52 -8.19 -9.76
C MET A 1 1.93 -9.47 -10.48
N THR A 2 3.06 -9.44 -11.18
CA THR A 2 3.60 -10.56 -11.99
C THR A 2 5.02 -10.95 -11.57
N CYS A 3 5.57 -10.32 -10.52
CA CYS A 3 6.91 -10.57 -10.02
C CYS A 3 6.89 -10.86 -8.51
N ALA A 4 7.67 -11.84 -8.07
CA ALA A 4 7.80 -12.25 -6.67
C ALA A 4 8.30 -11.09 -5.76
N ALA A 5 8.94 -10.07 -6.33
CA ALA A 5 9.38 -8.88 -5.62
C ALA A 5 8.31 -7.76 -5.53
N CYS A 6 7.23 -7.81 -6.34
CA CYS A 6 6.17 -6.79 -6.32
C CYS A 6 5.59 -6.55 -4.90
N PRO A 7 5.29 -7.59 -4.08
CA PRO A 7 4.71 -7.37 -2.75
C PRO A 7 5.67 -6.65 -1.81
N ILE A 8 6.97 -6.91 -1.94
CA ILE A 8 8.02 -6.30 -1.11
C ILE A 8 8.09 -4.80 -1.41
N THR A 9 8.03 -4.41 -2.68
CA THR A 9 8.04 -3.01 -3.10
C THR A 9 6.81 -2.26 -2.59
N ILE A 10 5.61 -2.83 -2.77
CA ILE A 10 4.36 -2.22 -2.28
C ILE A 10 4.39 -2.08 -0.76
N LYS A 11 4.79 -3.14 -0.04
CA LYS A 11 4.90 -3.11 1.42
C LYS A 11 5.88 -2.03 1.88
N LYS A 12 7.08 -1.95 1.27
CA LYS A 12 8.07 -0.90 1.59
C LYS A 12 7.56 0.50 1.29
N ALA A 13 6.82 0.71 0.20
CA ALA A 13 6.27 2.02 -0.14
C ALA A 13 5.23 2.46 0.89
N LEU A 14 4.30 1.57 1.25
CA LEU A 14 3.26 1.84 2.24
C LEU A 14 3.82 2.06 3.64
N SER A 15 4.82 1.28 4.07
CA SER A 15 5.46 1.46 5.38
C SER A 15 6.29 2.73 5.51
N LYS A 16 6.57 3.44 4.41
CA LYS A 16 7.22 4.76 4.43
C LYS A 16 6.25 5.92 4.55
N VAL A 17 4.95 5.67 4.38
CA VAL A 17 3.94 6.71 4.55
C VAL A 17 3.79 7.00 6.04
N ASP A 18 3.93 8.27 6.41
CA ASP A 18 3.78 8.67 7.80
C ASP A 18 2.35 8.38 8.29
N GLY A 19 2.22 7.94 9.53
CA GLY A 19 0.95 7.47 10.09
C GLY A 19 0.55 6.04 9.75
N VAL A 20 1.31 5.30 8.92
CA VAL A 20 1.07 3.87 8.71
C VAL A 20 1.65 3.05 9.86
N SER A 21 0.79 2.32 10.56
CA SER A 21 1.17 1.44 11.68
C SER A 21 1.34 -0.01 11.26
N LYS A 22 0.56 -0.48 10.27
CA LYS A 22 0.61 -1.87 9.81
C LYS A 22 0.34 -1.96 8.31
N THR A 23 1.04 -2.89 7.64
CA THR A 23 0.85 -3.19 6.22
C THR A 23 0.91 -4.69 6.00
N GLU A 24 -0.16 -5.24 5.43
CA GLU A 24 -0.27 -6.61 5.00
C GLU A 24 -0.59 -6.63 3.51
N VAL A 25 0.15 -7.42 2.74
CA VAL A 25 -0.03 -7.53 1.28
C VAL A 25 -0.23 -8.99 0.96
N ASP A 26 -1.38 -9.30 0.38
CA ASP A 26 -1.74 -10.63 -0.09
C ASP A 26 -1.66 -10.66 -1.62
N PHE A 27 -0.71 -11.44 -2.12
CA PHE A 27 -0.47 -11.61 -3.55
C PHE A 27 -1.53 -12.48 -4.22
N SER A 28 -2.08 -13.47 -3.50
CA SER A 28 -3.09 -14.40 -4.02
C SER A 28 -4.38 -13.64 -4.34
N THR A 29 -4.78 -12.73 -3.44
CA THR A 29 -5.97 -11.89 -3.64
C THR A 29 -5.67 -10.57 -4.33
N LYS A 30 -4.38 -10.21 -4.50
CA LYS A 30 -3.91 -8.91 -5.02
C LYS A 30 -4.42 -7.73 -4.18
N LEU A 31 -4.54 -7.92 -2.87
CA LEU A 31 -5.02 -6.90 -1.93
C LEU A 31 -3.92 -6.47 -0.97
N ALA A 32 -3.94 -5.20 -0.59
CA ALA A 32 -3.14 -4.68 0.50
C ALA A 32 -4.07 -4.14 1.58
N VAL A 33 -3.89 -4.62 2.82
CA VAL A 33 -4.58 -4.13 4.00
C VAL A 33 -3.60 -3.24 4.76
N VAL A 34 -3.99 -2.00 4.98
CA VAL A 34 -3.17 -0.99 5.64
C VAL A 34 -3.92 -0.45 6.84
N THR A 35 -3.27 -0.45 8.01
CA THR A 35 -3.75 0.23 9.19
C THR A 35 -2.96 1.52 9.35
N PHE A 36 -3.67 2.65 9.36
CA PHE A 36 -3.07 3.97 9.41
C PHE A 36 -3.88 4.92 10.29
N ASP A 37 -3.25 6.02 10.68
CA ASP A 37 -3.87 7.12 11.42
C ASP A 37 -4.45 8.15 10.44
N ASP A 38 -5.78 8.28 10.43
CA ASP A 38 -6.53 9.21 9.58
C ASP A 38 -6.17 10.68 9.82
N ALA A 39 -5.57 11.03 10.97
CA ALA A 39 -5.10 12.39 11.24
C ALA A 39 -3.77 12.71 10.55
N LYS A 40 -3.00 11.69 10.15
CA LYS A 40 -1.66 11.82 9.56
C LYS A 40 -1.61 11.46 8.08
N THR A 41 -2.46 10.54 7.64
CA THR A 41 -2.51 10.10 6.25
C THR A 41 -3.92 9.71 5.83
N ASN A 42 -4.10 9.45 4.55
CA ASN A 42 -5.39 9.10 3.98
C ASN A 42 -5.23 8.13 2.80
N VAL A 43 -6.36 7.59 2.34
CA VAL A 43 -6.41 6.64 1.23
C VAL A 43 -5.74 7.17 -0.04
N GLN A 44 -5.88 8.47 -0.34
CA GLN A 44 -5.25 9.07 -1.52
C GLN A 44 -3.72 9.11 -1.41
N ALA A 45 -3.18 9.42 -0.23
CA ALA A 45 -1.74 9.37 0.03
C ALA A 45 -1.19 7.95 -0.09
N LEU A 46 -1.93 6.95 0.41
CA LEU A 46 -1.57 5.54 0.30
C LEU A 46 -1.59 5.05 -1.15
N SER A 47 -2.64 5.35 -1.91
CA SER A 47 -2.70 5.05 -3.35
C SER A 47 -1.64 5.79 -4.15
N LYS A 48 -1.28 7.02 -3.76
CA LYS A 48 -0.18 7.74 -4.39
C LYS A 48 1.15 7.05 -4.12
N ALA A 49 1.42 6.62 -2.89
CA ALA A 49 2.67 5.94 -2.55
C ALA A 49 2.88 4.65 -3.35
N THR A 50 1.82 3.88 -3.59
CA THR A 50 1.88 2.67 -4.43
C THR A 50 2.00 3.01 -5.91
N THR A 51 1.32 4.06 -6.39
CA THR A 51 1.43 4.56 -7.76
C THR A 51 2.84 5.05 -8.09
N ASP A 52 3.48 5.78 -7.16
CA ASP A 52 4.83 6.34 -7.33
C ASP A 52 5.90 5.23 -7.48
N VAL A 53 5.62 4.02 -6.99
CA VAL A 53 6.47 2.83 -7.19
C VAL A 53 6.00 1.93 -8.35
N GLY A 54 5.07 2.41 -9.18
CA GLY A 54 4.59 1.73 -10.38
C GLY A 54 3.45 0.72 -10.15
N TYR A 55 2.76 0.79 -9.01
CA TYR A 55 1.63 -0.07 -8.67
C TYR A 55 0.39 0.77 -8.32
N PRO A 56 -0.33 1.32 -9.31
CA PRO A 56 -1.58 2.02 -9.07
C PRO A 56 -2.56 1.13 -8.31
N SER A 57 -3.21 1.69 -7.29
CA SER A 57 -4.18 0.98 -6.46
C SER A 57 -5.41 1.83 -6.18
N GLU A 58 -6.54 1.17 -5.95
CA GLU A 58 -7.79 1.81 -5.57
C GLU A 58 -8.31 1.20 -4.27
N LEU A 59 -9.09 2.00 -3.51
CA LEU A 59 -9.78 1.51 -2.33
C LEU A 59 -10.84 0.49 -2.76
N LYS A 60 -10.73 -0.72 -2.23
CA LYS A 60 -11.79 -1.71 -2.34
C LYS A 60 -12.92 -1.31 -1.38
N LYS A 61 -14.10 -0.97 -1.94
CA LYS A 61 -15.33 -0.69 -1.19
C LYS A 61 -15.96 -1.97 -0.65
#